data_AF-A0A973RS16-F1
#
_entry.id   AF-A0A973RS16-F1
#
_cell.length_a   1.000
_cell.length_b   1.000
_cell.length_c   1.000
_cell.angle_alpha   90.00
_cell.angle_beta   90.00
_cell.angle_gamma   90.00
#
_symmetry.space_group_name_H-M   'P 1'
#
loop_
_entity.id
_entity.type
_entity.pdbx_description
1 polymer ?
#
loop_
_entity_poly.entity_id
_entity_poly.type
_entity_poly.pdbx_seq_one_letter_code
_entity_poly.pdbx_strand_id
1 'polypeptide(L)'
;MSDEPSVDKTAGQALALALAGVDWHTIADKLKYADPADALQAAMQVAEEQYDGPPADPQRILEVLRLNRLQAALWKDAMDGDAAAVQTVLGISDRRIRTLRLNQRSKD
;
A
#
# COMPACT_ATOMS: atom_id res chain seq x y z
N MET A 1 13.81 31.32 11.64
CA MET A 1 12.98 30.90 10.51
C MET A 1 12.98 29.40 10.55
N SER A 2 11.92 28.84 11.14
CA SER A 2 11.72 27.40 11.22
C SER A 2 11.19 26.96 9.85
N ASP A 3 11.93 26.12 9.14
CA ASP A 3 11.40 25.46 7.95
C ASP A 3 10.20 24.62 8.39
N GLU A 4 9.01 24.99 7.90
CA GLU A 4 7.85 24.10 7.94
C GLU A 4 8.23 22.79 7.23
N PRO A 5 7.86 21.62 7.77
CA PRO A 5 8.11 20.38 7.08
C PRO A 5 7.26 20.38 5.82
N SER A 6 7.90 20.63 4.66
CA SER A 6 7.27 20.36 3.37
C SER A 6 6.82 18.90 3.45
N VAL A 7 5.53 18.63 3.31
CA VAL A 7 5.01 17.26 3.16
C VAL A 7 5.80 16.63 2.02
N ASP A 8 6.77 15.81 2.41
CA ASP A 8 8.02 15.69 1.68
C ASP A 8 7.84 14.76 0.49
N LYS A 9 8.43 15.07 -0.68
CA LYS A 9 8.38 14.20 -1.87
C LYS A 9 8.79 12.76 -1.53
N THR A 10 9.67 12.61 -0.55
CA THR A 10 10.14 11.36 0.04
C THR A 10 9.02 10.54 0.69
N ALA A 11 8.06 11.17 1.37
CA ALA A 11 6.94 10.48 2.02
C ALA A 11 5.90 9.98 0.99
N GLY A 12 5.61 10.78 -0.03
CA GLY A 12 4.78 10.35 -1.17
C GLY A 12 5.42 9.20 -1.96
N GLN A 13 6.75 9.21 -2.13
CA GLN A 13 7.48 8.10 -2.74
C GLN A 13 7.46 6.83 -1.88
N ALA A 14 7.56 6.97 -0.55
CA ALA A 14 7.45 5.84 0.38
C ALA A 14 6.08 5.15 0.25
N LEU A 15 5.01 5.94 0.20
CA LEU A 15 3.66 5.43 -0.03
C LEU A 15 3.54 4.72 -1.39
N ALA A 16 4.08 5.29 -2.47
CA ALA A 16 4.05 4.68 -3.79
C ALA A 16 4.80 3.33 -3.86
N LEU A 17 5.97 3.24 -3.22
CA LEU A 17 6.74 1.99 -3.13
C LEU A 17 6.03 0.94 -2.27
N ALA A 18 5.41 1.36 -1.16
CA ALA A 18 4.62 0.46 -0.32
C ALA A 18 3.39 -0.10 -1.04
N LEU A 19 2.71 0.73 -1.84
CA LEU A 19 1.59 0.30 -2.70
C LEU A 19 2.05 -0.65 -3.82
N ALA A 20 3.29 -0.49 -4.29
CA ALA A 20 3.94 -1.42 -5.22
C ALA A 20 4.43 -2.72 -4.54
N GLY A 21 4.22 -2.87 -3.22
CA GLY A 21 4.54 -4.09 -2.46
C GLY A 21 6.00 -4.20 -2.02
N VAL A 22 6.77 -3.10 -2.08
CA VAL A 22 8.13 -3.05 -1.55
C VAL A 22 8.09 -3.08 -0.02
N ASP A 23 8.99 -3.82 0.62
CA ASP A 23 9.06 -3.90 2.09
C ASP A 23 9.70 -2.65 2.71
N TRP A 24 9.39 -2.39 3.98
CA TRP A 24 9.80 -1.17 4.67
C TRP A 24 11.30 -1.02 4.91
N HIS A 25 12.05 -2.13 5.00
CA HIS A 25 13.51 -2.05 5.10
C HIS A 25 14.09 -1.57 3.77
N THR A 26 13.65 -2.19 2.66
CA THR A 26 14.05 -1.75 1.32
C THR A 26 13.62 -0.31 1.03
N ILE A 27 12.44 0.13 1.50
CA ILE A 27 11.98 1.52 1.34
C ILE A 27 12.85 2.47 2.15
N ALA A 28 13.14 2.14 3.42
CA ALA A 28 13.99 2.98 4.27
C ALA A 28 15.39 3.14 3.68
N ASP A 29 15.99 2.04 3.23
CA ASP A 29 17.31 2.07 2.58
C ASP A 29 17.29 2.91 1.28
N LYS A 30 16.26 2.72 0.44
CA LYS A 30 16.13 3.45 -0.84
C LYS A 30 15.90 4.94 -0.66
N LEU A 31 15.10 5.32 0.34
CA LEU A 31 14.67 6.70 0.57
C LEU A 31 15.45 7.39 1.69
N LYS A 32 16.42 6.68 2.28
CA LYS A 32 17.32 7.16 3.34
C LYS A 32 16.60 7.57 4.63
N TYR A 33 15.57 6.83 5.01
CA TYR A 33 15.01 6.93 6.36
C TYR A 33 15.97 6.29 7.37
N ALA A 34 16.00 6.82 8.59
CA ALA A 34 16.83 6.28 9.65
C ALA A 34 16.33 4.92 10.14
N ASP A 35 15.01 4.75 10.20
CA ASP A 35 14.33 3.50 10.56
C ASP A 35 13.21 3.17 9.56
N PRO A 36 12.98 1.88 9.23
CA PRO A 36 11.74 1.40 8.59
C PRO A 36 10.44 1.95 9.19
N ALA A 37 10.41 2.17 10.51
CA ALA A 37 9.29 2.78 11.22
C ALA A 37 9.03 4.23 10.79
N ASP A 38 10.09 5.01 10.53
CA ASP A 38 9.96 6.40 10.07
C ASP A 38 9.38 6.45 8.66
N ALA A 39 9.83 5.53 7.78
CA ALA A 39 9.30 5.40 6.42
C ALA A 39 7.81 5.03 6.41
N LEU A 40 7.40 4.12 7.30
CA LEU A 40 6.00 3.75 7.50
C LEU A 40 5.17 4.94 8.00
N GLN A 41 5.65 5.63 9.05
CA GLN A 41 4.93 6.77 9.64
C GLN A 41 4.74 7.89 8.61
N ALA A 42 5.79 8.25 7.87
CA ALA A 42 5.72 9.27 6.82
C ALA A 42 4.75 8.87 5.69
N ALA A 43 4.76 7.61 5.25
CA ALA A 43 3.83 7.11 4.24
C ALA A 43 2.37 7.12 4.73
N MET A 44 2.13 6.80 6.00
CA MET A 44 0.79 6.84 6.60
C MET A 44 0.27 8.26 6.77
N GLN A 45 1.13 9.21 7.13
CA GLN A 45 0.74 10.62 7.22
C GLN A 45 0.30 11.17 5.86
N VAL A 46 1.06 10.88 4.79
CA VAL A 46 0.65 11.25 3.42
C VAL A 46 -0.63 10.54 2.99
N ALA A 47 -0.80 9.27 3.35
CA ALA A 47 -2.02 8.55 3.06
C ALA A 47 -3.24 9.16 3.77
N GLU A 48 -3.08 9.64 5.00
CA GLU A 48 -4.12 10.32 5.78
C GLU A 48 -4.45 11.70 5.21
N GLU A 49 -3.44 12.49 4.84
CA GLU A 49 -3.60 13.82 4.23
C GLU A 49 -4.24 13.76 2.83
N GLN A 50 -3.98 12.70 2.06
CA GLN A 50 -4.60 12.48 0.74
C GLN A 50 -5.99 11.85 0.82
N TYR A 51 -6.44 11.47 2.01
CA TYR A 51 -7.66 10.70 2.20
C TYR A 51 -8.77 11.55 2.82
N ASP A 52 -9.72 11.98 2.00
CA ASP A 52 -10.91 12.73 2.41
C ASP A 52 -12.06 11.85 2.98
N GLY A 53 -11.74 10.64 3.46
CA GLY A 53 -12.74 9.67 3.98
C GLY A 53 -12.58 9.35 5.48
N PRO A 54 -13.42 8.46 6.05
CA PRO A 54 -13.29 8.02 7.44
C PRO A 54 -12.09 7.09 7.66
N PRO A 55 -11.29 7.25 8.74
CA PRO A 55 -9.98 6.65 8.91
C PRO A 55 -9.94 5.15 8.58
N ALA A 56 -8.96 4.75 7.78
CA ALA A 56 -8.78 3.35 7.40
C ALA A 56 -8.37 2.51 8.62
N ASP A 57 -9.25 1.60 9.03
CA ASP A 57 -9.02 0.62 10.10
C ASP A 57 -7.65 -0.09 9.92
N PRO A 58 -6.71 0.00 10.88
CA PRO A 58 -5.40 -0.65 10.80
C PRO A 58 -5.44 -2.14 10.47
N GLN A 59 -6.51 -2.84 10.88
CA GLN A 59 -6.72 -4.24 10.56
C GLN A 59 -6.95 -4.46 9.06
N ARG A 60 -7.61 -3.51 8.38
CA ARG A 60 -7.82 -3.55 6.92
C ARG A 60 -6.53 -3.28 6.16
N ILE A 61 -5.72 -2.33 6.65
CA ILE A 61 -4.40 -2.04 6.07
C ILE A 61 -3.51 -3.29 6.16
N LEU A 62 -3.42 -3.90 7.34
CA LEU A 62 -2.66 -5.14 7.54
C LEU A 62 -3.13 -6.27 6.61
N GLU A 63 -4.45 -6.42 6.43
CA GLU A 63 -5.01 -7.43 5.55
C GLU A 63 -4.67 -7.16 4.08
N VAL A 64 -4.72 -5.91 3.63
CA VAL A 64 -4.29 -5.52 2.27
C VAL A 64 -2.82 -5.84 2.04
N LEU A 65 -1.95 -5.58 3.02
CA LEU A 65 -0.52 -5.89 2.92
C LEU A 65 -0.26 -7.40 2.79
N ARG A 66 -1.00 -8.23 3.54
CA ARG A 66 -0.93 -9.70 3.40
C ARG A 66 -1.37 -10.16 2.02
N LEU A 67 -2.48 -9.60 1.52
CA LEU A 67 -3.00 -9.89 0.18
C LEU A 67 -2.02 -9.44 -0.91
N ASN A 68 -1.35 -8.28 -0.76
CA ASN A 68 -0.32 -7.82 -1.70
C ASN A 68 0.83 -8.82 -1.81
N ARG A 69 1.30 -9.36 -0.68
CA ARG A 69 2.40 -10.33 -0.67
C ARG A 69 2.02 -11.64 -1.36
N LEU A 70 0.79 -12.12 -1.15
CA LEU A 70 0.27 -13.29 -1.86
C LEU A 70 0.17 -13.04 -3.37
N GLN A 71 -0.31 -11.86 -3.76
CA GLN A 71 -0.42 -11.48 -5.17
C GLN A 71 0.95 -11.41 -5.84
N ALA A 72 1.94 -10.81 -5.18
CA ALA A 72 3.31 -10.68 -5.70
C ALA A 72 3.95 -12.06 -5.94
N ALA A 73 3.74 -13.01 -5.03
CA ALA A 73 4.26 -14.38 -5.16
C ALA A 73 3.71 -15.12 -6.38
N LEU A 74 2.46 -14.84 -6.77
CA LEU A 74 1.76 -15.52 -7.87
C LEU A 74 1.78 -14.74 -9.19
N TRP A 75 2.28 -13.50 -9.17
CA TRP A 75 2.17 -12.59 -10.30
C TRP A 75 2.89 -13.12 -11.54
N LYS A 76 4.10 -13.66 -11.36
CA LYS A 76 4.89 -14.22 -12.46
C LYS A 76 4.17 -15.40 -13.11
N ASP A 77 3.73 -16.38 -12.33
CA ASP A 77 3.07 -17.58 -12.84
C ASP A 77 1.77 -17.23 -13.58
N ALA A 78 1.01 -16.25 -13.06
CA ALA A 78 -0.19 -15.75 -13.74
C ALA A 78 0.12 -15.10 -15.10
N MET A 79 1.21 -14.34 -15.20
CA MET A 79 1.65 -13.72 -16.46
C MET A 79 2.23 -14.74 -17.45
N ASP A 80 2.82 -15.83 -16.95
CA ASP A 80 3.33 -16.93 -17.77
C ASP A 80 2.20 -17.86 -18.27
N GLY A 81 0.94 -17.60 -17.88
CA GLY A 81 -0.25 -18.28 -18.40
C GLY A 81 -0.77 -19.43 -17.54
N ASP A 82 -0.29 -19.59 -16.30
CA ASP A 82 -0.89 -20.55 -15.37
C ASP A 82 -2.31 -20.10 -15.00
N ALA A 83 -3.31 -20.82 -15.50
CA ALA A 83 -4.71 -20.52 -15.28
C ALA A 83 -5.11 -20.52 -13.79
N ALA A 84 -4.51 -21.37 -12.96
CA ALA A 84 -4.78 -21.41 -11.52
C ALA A 84 -4.19 -20.18 -10.82
N ALA A 85 -2.98 -19.75 -11.21
CA ALA A 85 -2.37 -18.52 -10.71
C ALA A 85 -3.17 -17.27 -11.11
N VAL A 86 -3.64 -17.19 -12.37
CA VAL A 86 -4.52 -16.11 -12.85
C VAL A 86 -5.79 -16.02 -12.01
N GLN A 87 -6.49 -17.14 -11.81
CA GLN A 87 -7.72 -17.15 -10.99
C GLN A 87 -7.45 -16.71 -9.54
N THR A 88 -6.32 -17.13 -8.98
CA THR A 88 -5.94 -16.77 -7.61
C THR A 88 -5.61 -15.27 -7.49
N VAL A 89 -4.85 -14.71 -8.43
CA VAL A 89 -4.53 -13.27 -8.49
C VAL A 89 -5.78 -12.40 -8.63
N LEU A 90 -6.74 -12.82 -9.48
CA LEU A 90 -8.02 -12.12 -9.63
C LEU A 90 -8.82 -12.16 -8.32
N GLY A 91 -8.87 -13.30 -7.64
CA GLY A 91 -9.53 -13.44 -6.34
C GLY A 91 -8.89 -12.59 -5.23
N ILE A 92 -7.56 -12.51 -5.20
CA ILE A 92 -6.83 -11.62 -4.27
C ILE A 92 -7.16 -10.15 -4.56
N SER A 93 -7.22 -9.76 -5.84
CA SER A 93 -7.56 -8.41 -6.26
C SER A 93 -8.97 -7.99 -5.83
N ASP A 94 -9.97 -8.87 -6.00
CA ASP A 94 -11.34 -8.63 -5.53
C ASP A 94 -11.41 -8.45 -4.00
N ARG A 95 -10.68 -9.29 -3.24
CA ARG A 95 -10.61 -9.16 -1.78
C ARG A 95 -9.99 -7.83 -1.36
N ARG A 96 -8.91 -7.38 -2.00
CA ARG A 96 -8.29 -6.07 -1.73
C ARG A 96 -9.26 -4.91 -1.94
N ILE A 97 -9.99 -4.93 -3.05
CA ILE A 97 -11.00 -3.91 -3.40
C ILE A 97 -12.12 -3.86 -2.34
N ARG A 98 -12.61 -5.02 -1.88
CA ARG A 98 -13.63 -5.10 -0.82
C ARG A 98 -13.10 -4.62 0.53
N THR A 99 -11.89 -5.02 0.91
CA THR A 99 -11.26 -4.61 2.17
C THR A 99 -11.03 -3.10 2.21
N LEU A 100 -10.65 -2.49 1.09
CA LEU A 100 -10.46 -1.05 0.95
C LEU A 100 -11.77 -0.29 0.69
N ARG A 101 -12.91 -0.99 0.54
CA ARG A 101 -14.22 -0.41 0.19
C ARG A 101 -14.25 0.41 -1.11
N LEU A 102 -13.32 0.16 -2.04
CA LEU A 102 -13.20 0.92 -3.30
C LEU A 102 -14.41 0.79 -4.24
N ASN A 103 -15.31 -0.16 -3.98
CA ASN A 103 -16.55 -0.39 -4.74
C ASN A 103 -17.83 -0.03 -3.96
N GLN A 104 -17.75 0.65 -2.81
CA GLN A 104 -18.96 1.14 -2.15
C GLN A 104 -19.44 2.42 -2.84
N ARG A 105 -20.65 2.41 -3.40
CA ARG A 105 -21.35 3.62 -3.80
C ARG A 105 -21.34 4.58 -2.60
N SER A 106 -20.93 5.83 -2.83
CA SER A 106 -21.20 6.93 -1.90
C SER A 106 -22.66 6.82 -1.44
N LYS A 107 -22.90 6.80 -0.14
CA LYS A 107 -24.27 6.96 0.37
C LYS A 107 -24.64 8.42 0.15
N ASP A 108 -25.68 8.64 -0.65
CA ASP A 108 -26.45 9.89 -0.65
C ASP A 108 -27.11 10.12 0.72
#